data_AF-A0A8J8FQX6-F1
#
_entry.id   AF-A0A8J8FQX6-F1
#
_cell.length_a   1.000
_cell.length_b   1.000
_cell.length_c   1.000
_cell.angle_alpha   90.00
_cell.angle_beta   90.00
_cell.angle_gamma   90.00
#
_symmetry.space_group_name_H-M   'P 1'
#
loop_
_entity.id
_entity.type
_entity.pdbx_description
1 polymer ?
#
loop_
_entity_poly.entity_id
_entity_poly.type
_entity_poly.pdbx_seq_one_letter_code
_entity_poly.pdbx_strand_id
1 'polypeptide(L)'
;MADFILNKQSVKTDLADGLVLLDFLRKEKQLIGTRAACGAGDCGSCMVLSGEFKQDRMYYRPVNSCLLPLGLVNGQHIVTIEGINTVSLNPIQQALIEQGAIQCGFCTPGLVMAITAYFLNATTSTETLAIDAVSGNLCRCTGYAGIKRALKVLNQQFDLTHSTALNRINDLISWNILPLWFADISERLPQLSTTEKRSAFKTIKTATKVAGGTDLWVQQAQQLADQTLEFINSDEHISLSQQRCTISANTRIETLRLSSLMQKLFSHIETDFKLICSMPIRQQATVGGNLVNGSPIADLSVFFLALDAMLILKSQQQQRALPLRQFFKDYKQTDLQTEEQLI
;
A
#
# COMPACT_ATOMS: atom_id res chain seq x y z
N MET A 1 -2.16 -7.76 20.29
CA MET A 1 -3.51 -7.67 19.75
C MET A 1 -3.57 -6.63 18.64
N ALA A 2 -4.01 -7.01 17.44
CA ALA A 2 -4.41 -6.06 16.40
C ALA A 2 -5.90 -5.72 16.59
N ASP A 3 -6.24 -4.42 16.54
CA ASP A 3 -7.61 -3.89 16.62
C ASP A 3 -7.90 -3.03 15.38
N PHE A 4 -8.82 -3.46 14.54
CA PHE A 4 -9.08 -2.85 13.23
C PHE A 4 -10.52 -3.10 12.78
N ILE A 5 -10.95 -2.44 11.70
CA ILE A 5 -12.26 -2.72 11.09
C ILE A 5 -12.03 -3.58 9.85
N LEU A 6 -12.71 -4.73 9.75
CA LEU A 6 -12.73 -5.61 8.57
C LEU A 6 -14.12 -5.54 7.92
N ASN A 7 -14.19 -5.01 6.70
CA ASN A 7 -15.45 -4.64 6.06
C ASN A 7 -16.27 -3.78 7.04
N LYS A 8 -17.50 -4.17 7.39
CA LYS A 8 -18.30 -3.43 8.38
C LYS A 8 -18.02 -3.80 9.85
N GLN A 9 -17.23 -4.84 10.13
CA GLN A 9 -17.12 -5.44 11.47
C GLN A 9 -15.83 -5.01 12.18
N SER A 10 -15.93 -4.63 13.46
CA SER A 10 -14.74 -4.43 14.29
C SER A 10 -14.13 -5.79 14.66
N VAL A 11 -12.80 -5.90 14.57
CA VAL A 11 -12.06 -7.15 14.77
C VAL A 11 -10.89 -6.89 15.71
N LYS A 12 -10.84 -7.70 16.78
CA LYS A 12 -9.69 -7.84 17.67
C LYS A 12 -9.11 -9.24 17.54
N THR A 13 -7.79 -9.36 17.44
CA THR A 13 -7.11 -10.65 17.33
C THR A 13 -5.73 -10.63 17.99
N ASP A 14 -5.39 -11.73 18.66
CA ASP A 14 -4.09 -11.96 19.29
C ASP A 14 -3.17 -12.88 18.47
N LEU A 15 -3.54 -13.14 17.22
CA LEU A 15 -2.67 -13.84 16.28
C LEU A 15 -1.36 -13.07 16.06
N ALA A 16 -0.33 -13.81 15.66
CA ALA A 16 1.01 -13.28 15.51
C ALA A 16 1.06 -12.12 14.50
N ASP A 17 1.81 -11.07 14.83
CA ASP A 17 1.85 -9.84 14.03
C ASP A 17 2.40 -10.07 12.62
N GLY A 18 3.27 -11.08 12.46
CA GLY A 18 3.88 -11.41 11.18
C GLY A 18 2.98 -12.20 10.24
N LEU A 19 1.85 -12.72 10.74
CA LEU A 19 0.87 -13.43 9.92
C LEU A 19 0.39 -12.51 8.80
N VAL A 20 0.45 -12.97 7.55
CA VAL A 20 -0.02 -12.19 6.40
C VAL A 20 -1.53 -12.08 6.41
N LEU A 21 -2.03 -10.88 6.11
CA LEU A 21 -3.46 -10.58 6.08
C LEU A 21 -4.23 -11.52 5.16
N LEU A 22 -3.64 -11.93 4.03
CA LEU A 22 -4.27 -12.89 3.12
C LEU A 22 -4.65 -14.21 3.82
N ASP A 23 -3.76 -14.74 4.64
CA ASP A 23 -4.00 -16.00 5.36
C ASP A 23 -5.03 -15.79 6.47
N PHE A 24 -4.94 -14.68 7.20
CA PHE A 24 -5.96 -14.31 8.17
C PHE A 24 -7.36 -14.23 7.54
N LEU A 25 -7.50 -13.53 6.41
CA LEU A 25 -8.78 -13.38 5.72
C LEU A 25 -9.36 -14.73 5.31
N ARG A 26 -8.52 -15.60 4.72
CA ARG A 26 -8.98 -16.85 4.12
C ARG A 26 -9.16 -17.98 5.13
N LYS A 27 -8.24 -18.13 6.08
CA LYS A 27 -8.21 -19.25 7.04
C LYS A 27 -9.02 -18.93 8.29
N GLU A 28 -8.85 -17.74 8.85
CA GLU A 28 -9.49 -17.36 10.12
C GLU A 28 -10.88 -16.75 9.92
N LYS A 29 -11.04 -15.91 8.90
CA LYS A 29 -12.32 -15.22 8.61
C LYS A 29 -13.15 -15.88 7.52
N GLN A 30 -12.60 -16.89 6.83
CA GLN A 30 -13.25 -17.60 5.73
C GLN A 30 -13.77 -16.67 4.60
N LEU A 31 -13.15 -15.49 4.46
CA LEU A 31 -13.36 -14.55 3.35
C LEU A 31 -12.45 -14.95 2.19
N ILE A 32 -12.91 -15.92 1.40
CA ILE A 32 -12.12 -16.62 0.37
C ILE A 32 -12.13 -15.95 -1.02
N GLY A 33 -12.86 -14.85 -1.18
CA GLY A 33 -12.95 -14.06 -2.40
C GLY A 33 -11.61 -13.42 -2.77
N THR A 34 -10.89 -12.91 -1.78
CA THR A 34 -9.48 -12.51 -1.93
C THR A 34 -8.62 -13.74 -2.23
N ARG A 35 -7.89 -13.72 -3.35
CA ARG A 35 -7.23 -14.93 -3.87
C ARG A 35 -5.76 -15.01 -3.48
N ALA A 36 -5.32 -16.24 -3.23
CA ALA A 36 -3.90 -16.59 -3.07
C ALA A 36 -3.38 -17.15 -4.40
N ALA A 37 -2.42 -16.46 -5.03
CA ALA A 37 -1.77 -16.93 -6.26
C ALA A 37 -0.24 -16.86 -6.18
N CYS A 38 0.35 -15.68 -6.41
CA CYS A 38 1.82 -15.57 -6.49
C CYS A 38 2.51 -15.49 -5.12
N GLY A 39 1.84 -15.01 -4.08
CA GLY A 39 2.44 -14.77 -2.76
C GLY A 39 3.46 -13.61 -2.71
N ALA A 40 3.93 -13.13 -3.86
CA ALA A 40 5.02 -12.16 -3.97
C ALA A 40 4.57 -10.71 -4.30
N GLY A 41 3.27 -10.43 -4.32
CA GLY A 41 2.74 -9.09 -4.66
C GLY A 41 2.62 -8.79 -6.17
N ASP A 42 3.12 -9.65 -7.05
CA ASP A 42 3.17 -9.40 -8.51
C ASP A 42 1.80 -9.39 -9.21
N CYS A 43 0.89 -10.30 -8.83
CA CYS A 43 -0.30 -10.57 -9.66
C CYS A 43 -1.54 -9.74 -9.31
N GLY A 44 -1.58 -9.09 -8.14
CA GLY A 44 -2.73 -8.29 -7.68
C GLY A 44 -4.01 -9.06 -7.32
N SER A 45 -4.04 -10.40 -7.43
CA SER A 45 -5.27 -11.18 -7.14
C SER A 45 -5.70 -11.17 -5.66
N CYS A 46 -4.75 -10.87 -4.77
CA CYS A 46 -4.95 -10.75 -3.32
C CYS A 46 -5.29 -9.31 -2.86
N MET A 47 -5.58 -8.40 -3.80
CA MET A 47 -5.72 -6.99 -3.49
C MET A 47 -6.91 -6.72 -2.57
N VAL A 48 -6.69 -5.86 -1.58
CA VAL A 48 -7.69 -5.32 -0.65
C VAL A 48 -7.49 -3.81 -0.54
N LEU A 49 -8.45 -3.09 0.05
CA LEU A 49 -8.23 -1.68 0.41
C LEU A 49 -7.81 -1.61 1.87
N SER A 50 -6.80 -0.79 2.16
CA SER A 50 -6.43 -0.35 3.50
C SER A 50 -6.78 1.11 3.67
N GLY A 51 -7.70 1.39 4.59
CA GLY A 51 -8.20 2.70 4.94
C GLY A 51 -7.56 3.21 6.23
N GLU A 52 -7.16 4.48 6.27
CA GLU A 52 -6.70 5.17 7.47
C GLU A 52 -7.44 6.49 7.63
N PHE A 53 -7.69 6.90 8.88
CA PHE A 53 -8.25 8.22 9.18
C PHE A 53 -7.10 9.20 9.47
N LYS A 54 -6.96 10.22 8.62
CA LYS A 54 -5.92 11.26 8.75
C LYS A 54 -6.51 12.58 8.28
N GLN A 55 -6.07 13.72 8.80
CA GLN A 55 -6.52 15.06 8.36
C GLN A 55 -8.06 15.13 8.20
N ASP A 56 -8.77 14.65 9.22
CA ASP A 56 -10.23 14.64 9.33
C ASP A 56 -10.99 13.93 8.20
N ARG A 57 -10.35 12.99 7.51
CA ARG A 57 -11.00 12.15 6.50
C ARG A 57 -10.38 10.76 6.36
N MET A 58 -11.12 9.90 5.68
CA MET A 58 -10.62 8.58 5.29
C MET A 58 -9.75 8.65 4.03
N TYR A 59 -8.64 7.93 4.06
CA TYR A 59 -7.71 7.71 2.95
C TYR A 59 -7.61 6.22 2.69
N TYR A 60 -7.87 5.78 1.45
CA TYR A 60 -7.82 4.36 1.08
C TYR A 60 -6.72 4.09 0.08
N ARG A 61 -5.95 3.04 0.30
CA ARG A 61 -4.92 2.57 -0.63
C ARG A 61 -5.17 1.12 -1.03
N PRO A 62 -4.98 0.74 -2.30
CA PRO A 62 -4.92 -0.67 -2.68
C PRO A 62 -3.60 -1.27 -2.17
N VAL A 63 -3.69 -2.44 -1.55
CA VAL A 63 -2.53 -3.16 -0.99
C VAL A 63 -2.62 -4.65 -1.30
N ASN A 64 -1.47 -5.30 -1.46
CA ASN A 64 -1.39 -6.75 -1.63
C ASN A 64 -1.43 -7.45 -0.27
N SER A 65 -2.56 -8.06 0.08
CA SER A 65 -2.73 -8.71 1.39
C SER A 65 -1.75 -9.86 1.66
N CYS A 66 -1.12 -10.43 0.63
CA CYS A 66 -0.08 -11.45 0.79
C CYS A 66 1.24 -10.90 1.37
N LEU A 67 1.47 -9.59 1.29
CA LEU A 67 2.67 -8.93 1.81
C LEU A 67 2.36 -8.00 2.98
N LEU A 68 1.09 -7.94 3.43
CA LEU A 68 0.66 -7.06 4.49
C LEU A 68 0.55 -7.86 5.80
N PRO A 69 1.51 -7.76 6.74
CA PRO A 69 1.40 -8.40 8.04
C PRO A 69 0.28 -7.81 8.90
N LEU A 70 -0.31 -8.62 9.78
CA LEU A 70 -1.33 -8.18 10.73
C LEU A 70 -0.86 -7.05 11.65
N GLY A 71 0.42 -7.00 11.99
CA GLY A 71 0.97 -5.92 12.82
C GLY A 71 0.86 -4.53 12.18
N LEU A 72 0.72 -4.45 10.85
CA LEU A 72 0.50 -3.19 10.12
C LEU A 72 -0.98 -2.84 9.92
N VAL A 73 -1.94 -3.70 10.27
CA VAL A 73 -3.37 -3.42 10.07
C VAL A 73 -4.05 -2.77 11.27
N ASN A 74 -3.36 -2.67 12.42
CA ASN A 74 -3.92 -2.06 13.61
C ASN A 74 -4.34 -0.61 13.37
N GLY A 75 -5.56 -0.26 13.75
CA GLY A 75 -6.15 1.06 13.52
C GLY A 75 -6.52 1.34 12.06
N GLN A 76 -6.52 0.34 11.18
CA GLN A 76 -6.92 0.48 9.78
C GLN A 76 -8.34 -0.03 9.53
N HIS A 77 -8.92 0.37 8.40
CA HIS A 77 -10.11 -0.23 7.83
C HIS A 77 -9.72 -1.09 6.62
N ILE A 78 -9.82 -2.41 6.76
CA ILE A 78 -9.53 -3.37 5.70
C ILE A 78 -10.83 -3.71 4.96
N VAL A 79 -10.85 -3.51 3.64
CA VAL A 79 -12.00 -3.86 2.78
C VAL A 79 -11.61 -4.94 1.79
N THR A 80 -12.38 -6.03 1.82
CA THR A 80 -12.27 -7.17 0.90
C THR A 80 -13.32 -7.10 -0.20
N ILE A 81 -13.23 -7.98 -1.20
CA ILE A 81 -14.26 -8.09 -2.25
C ILE A 81 -15.64 -8.40 -1.66
N GLU A 82 -15.71 -9.20 -0.59
CA GLU A 82 -16.93 -9.51 0.13
C GLU A 82 -17.54 -8.29 0.80
N GLY A 83 -16.72 -7.32 1.22
CA GLY A 83 -17.17 -6.06 1.79
C GLY A 83 -17.80 -5.15 0.74
N ILE A 84 -17.25 -5.12 -0.47
CA ILE A 84 -17.76 -4.30 -1.57
C ILE A 84 -19.08 -4.87 -2.15
N ASN A 85 -19.30 -6.17 -2.02
CA ASN A 85 -20.51 -6.82 -2.51
C ASN A 85 -21.75 -6.38 -1.72
N THR A 86 -22.82 -6.06 -2.45
CA THR A 86 -24.16 -5.86 -1.89
C THR A 86 -25.12 -6.92 -2.42
N VAL A 87 -26.43 -6.75 -2.24
CA VAL A 87 -27.45 -7.67 -2.79
C VAL A 87 -27.41 -7.69 -4.32
N SER A 88 -27.13 -6.55 -4.95
CA SER A 88 -26.92 -6.42 -6.39
C SER A 88 -25.44 -6.23 -6.73
N LEU A 89 -25.08 -6.56 -7.96
CA LEU A 89 -23.78 -6.22 -8.51
C LEU A 89 -23.60 -4.70 -8.52
N ASN A 90 -22.44 -4.23 -8.11
CA ASN A 90 -22.10 -2.82 -8.25
C ASN A 90 -21.75 -2.47 -9.72
N PRO A 91 -21.74 -1.19 -10.10
CA PRO A 91 -21.45 -0.78 -11.47
C PRO A 91 -20.11 -1.28 -12.02
N ILE A 92 -19.07 -1.38 -11.17
CA ILE A 92 -17.75 -1.90 -11.56
C ILE A 92 -17.87 -3.36 -12.00
N GLN A 93 -18.55 -4.19 -11.20
CA GLN A 93 -18.77 -5.60 -11.49
C GLN A 93 -19.60 -5.79 -12.75
N GLN A 94 -20.67 -5.01 -12.90
CA GLN A 94 -21.55 -5.04 -14.06
C GLN A 94 -20.77 -4.72 -15.35
N ALA A 95 -19.99 -3.63 -15.34
CA ALA A 95 -19.17 -3.24 -16.49
C ALA A 95 -18.14 -4.31 -16.87
N LEU A 96 -17.51 -4.98 -15.89
CA LEU A 96 -16.57 -6.06 -16.16
C LEU A 96 -17.24 -7.27 -16.85
N ILE A 97 -18.47 -7.61 -16.46
CA ILE A 97 -19.24 -8.69 -17.10
C ILE A 97 -19.61 -8.29 -18.53
N GLU A 98 -20.28 -7.15 -18.70
CA GLU A 98 -20.82 -6.70 -19.98
C GLU A 98 -19.75 -6.48 -21.04
N GLN A 99 -18.55 -6.04 -20.64
CA GLN A 99 -17.46 -5.74 -21.56
C GLN A 99 -16.55 -6.95 -21.84
N GLY A 100 -16.90 -8.15 -21.35
CA GLY A 100 -16.12 -9.37 -21.55
C GLY A 100 -14.77 -9.34 -20.84
N ALA A 101 -14.70 -8.69 -19.67
CA ALA A 101 -13.49 -8.56 -18.87
C ALA A 101 -13.28 -9.74 -17.90
N ILE A 102 -14.13 -10.77 -17.96
CA ILE A 102 -14.12 -11.94 -17.08
C ILE A 102 -14.16 -13.21 -17.91
N GLN A 103 -13.26 -14.15 -17.62
CA GLN A 103 -13.29 -15.53 -18.14
C GLN A 103 -13.22 -16.51 -16.96
N CYS A 104 -12.03 -16.93 -16.53
CA CYS A 104 -11.87 -17.82 -15.37
C CYS A 104 -12.29 -17.19 -14.03
N GLY A 105 -12.37 -15.86 -13.96
CA GLY A 105 -12.80 -15.11 -12.78
C GLY A 105 -11.77 -15.00 -11.64
N PHE A 106 -10.60 -15.64 -11.75
CA PHE A 106 -9.66 -15.72 -10.63
C PHE A 106 -9.04 -14.36 -10.26
N CYS A 107 -8.66 -13.55 -11.26
CA CYS A 107 -8.09 -12.21 -11.03
C CYS A 107 -9.16 -11.13 -10.75
N THR A 108 -10.44 -11.44 -10.99
CA THR A 108 -11.54 -10.47 -10.95
C THR A 108 -11.71 -9.80 -9.59
N PRO A 109 -11.64 -10.49 -8.44
CA PRO A 109 -11.71 -9.83 -7.13
C PRO A 109 -10.69 -8.71 -6.97
N GLY A 110 -9.42 -9.00 -7.25
CA GLY A 110 -8.36 -8.00 -7.15
C GLY A 110 -8.56 -6.84 -8.14
N LEU A 111 -9.08 -7.10 -9.33
CA LEU A 111 -9.38 -6.07 -10.32
C LEU A 111 -10.51 -5.15 -9.84
N VAL A 112 -11.58 -5.69 -9.25
CA VAL A 112 -12.67 -4.88 -8.67
C VAL A 112 -12.13 -3.99 -7.56
N MET A 113 -11.26 -4.51 -6.68
CA MET A 113 -10.64 -3.70 -5.63
C MET A 113 -9.75 -2.58 -6.20
N ALA A 114 -8.97 -2.87 -7.25
CA ALA A 114 -8.13 -1.86 -7.92
C ALA A 114 -8.96 -0.72 -8.54
N ILE A 115 -10.05 -1.06 -9.23
CA ILE A 115 -10.95 -0.07 -9.83
C ILE A 115 -11.70 0.72 -8.76
N THR A 116 -12.06 0.08 -7.64
CA THR A 116 -12.65 0.78 -6.49
C THR A 116 -11.65 1.77 -5.88
N ALA A 117 -10.38 1.36 -5.71
CA ALA A 117 -9.29 2.26 -5.28
C ALA A 117 -9.09 3.42 -6.26
N TYR A 118 -9.19 3.18 -7.57
CA TYR A 118 -9.12 4.23 -8.58
C TYR A 118 -10.18 5.30 -8.33
N PHE A 119 -11.45 4.90 -8.23
CA PHE A 119 -12.55 5.83 -7.97
C PHE A 119 -12.46 6.49 -6.60
N LEU A 120 -11.87 5.86 -5.59
CA LEU A 120 -11.64 6.49 -4.28
C LEU A 120 -10.58 7.59 -4.30
N ASN A 121 -9.59 7.51 -5.19
CA ASN A 121 -8.37 8.34 -5.09
C ASN A 121 -8.14 9.28 -6.27
N ALA A 122 -8.66 8.99 -7.45
CA ALA A 122 -8.39 9.78 -8.63
C ALA A 122 -9.01 11.18 -8.52
N THR A 123 -8.26 12.20 -8.93
CA THR A 123 -8.76 13.58 -9.00
C THR A 123 -9.69 13.78 -10.20
N THR A 124 -9.48 13.03 -11.28
CA THR A 124 -10.28 13.08 -12.51
C THR A 124 -10.53 11.66 -13.05
N SER A 125 -11.67 11.50 -13.73
CA SER A 125 -12.02 10.26 -14.43
C SER A 125 -11.39 10.26 -15.83
N THR A 126 -10.27 9.55 -16.00
CA THR A 126 -9.58 9.42 -17.28
C THR A 126 -9.17 7.98 -17.54
N GLU A 127 -9.20 7.58 -18.80
CA GLU A 127 -8.84 6.21 -19.20
C GLU A 127 -7.38 5.88 -18.83
N THR A 128 -6.46 6.83 -19.00
CA THR A 128 -5.04 6.64 -18.64
C THR A 128 -4.86 6.34 -17.16
N LEU A 129 -5.47 7.15 -16.27
CA LEU A 129 -5.36 6.92 -14.83
C LEU A 129 -6.04 5.61 -14.39
N ALA A 130 -7.16 5.26 -15.03
CA ALA A 130 -7.85 4.01 -14.75
C ALA A 130 -7.03 2.78 -15.17
N ILE A 131 -6.38 2.82 -16.34
CA ILE A 131 -5.47 1.77 -16.81
C ILE A 131 -4.27 1.64 -15.85
N ASP A 132 -3.70 2.78 -15.46
CA ASP A 132 -2.57 2.80 -14.52
C ASP A 132 -2.94 2.19 -13.18
N ALA A 133 -4.16 2.46 -12.68
CA ALA A 133 -4.63 1.95 -11.41
C ALA A 133 -4.76 0.41 -11.36
N VAL A 134 -5.03 -0.24 -12.50
CA VAL A 134 -5.14 -1.70 -12.61
C VAL A 134 -3.86 -2.38 -13.12
N SER A 135 -2.78 -1.62 -13.33
CA SER A 135 -1.52 -2.16 -13.88
C SER A 135 -0.87 -3.24 -13.00
N GLY A 136 -1.19 -3.26 -11.70
CA GLY A 136 -0.76 -4.31 -10.76
C GLY A 136 -1.60 -5.59 -10.79
N ASN A 137 -2.55 -5.74 -11.71
CA ASN A 137 -3.45 -6.88 -11.80
C ASN A 137 -3.17 -7.71 -13.05
N LEU A 138 -2.60 -8.89 -12.87
CA LEU A 138 -2.31 -9.81 -13.97
C LEU A 138 -3.54 -10.65 -14.31
N CYS A 139 -3.88 -10.71 -15.60
CA CYS A 139 -4.92 -11.56 -16.14
C CYS A 139 -4.38 -12.38 -17.30
N ARG A 140 -4.43 -13.71 -17.18
CA ARG A 140 -3.91 -14.62 -18.21
C ARG A 140 -4.92 -14.92 -19.33
N CYS A 141 -6.21 -14.69 -19.08
CA CYS A 141 -7.28 -15.17 -19.95
C CYS A 141 -7.81 -14.11 -20.93
N THR A 142 -8.03 -12.88 -20.46
CA THR A 142 -8.86 -11.89 -21.20
C THR A 142 -8.09 -11.05 -22.21
N GLY A 143 -6.76 -11.10 -22.19
CA GLY A 143 -5.91 -10.21 -23.02
C GLY A 143 -6.10 -8.72 -22.71
N TYR A 144 -6.69 -8.37 -21.57
CA TYR A 144 -6.94 -7.00 -21.06
C TYR A 144 -7.88 -6.11 -21.89
N ALA A 145 -8.23 -6.46 -23.13
CA ALA A 145 -9.08 -5.61 -23.98
C ALA A 145 -10.47 -5.37 -23.37
N GLY A 146 -11.10 -6.40 -22.80
CA GLY A 146 -12.38 -6.25 -22.09
C GLY A 146 -12.27 -5.38 -20.84
N ILE A 147 -11.15 -5.48 -20.12
CA ILE A 147 -10.86 -4.65 -18.94
C ILE A 147 -10.77 -3.17 -19.37
N LYS A 148 -10.01 -2.86 -20.42
CA LYS A 148 -9.90 -1.48 -20.94
C LYS A 148 -11.26 -0.91 -21.37
N ARG A 149 -12.09 -1.71 -22.06
CA ARG A 149 -13.46 -1.29 -22.41
C ARG A 149 -14.31 -1.00 -21.17
N ALA A 150 -14.25 -1.85 -20.14
CA ALA A 150 -14.95 -1.62 -18.87
C ALA A 150 -14.52 -0.31 -18.21
N LEU A 151 -13.20 -0.05 -18.13
CA LEU A 151 -12.68 1.19 -17.57
C LEU A 151 -13.13 2.43 -18.34
N LYS A 152 -13.20 2.34 -19.67
CA LYS A 152 -13.72 3.41 -20.52
C LYS A 152 -15.18 3.72 -20.22
N VAL A 153 -16.03 2.69 -20.16
CA VAL A 153 -17.46 2.85 -19.83
C VAL A 153 -17.64 3.45 -18.43
N LEU A 154 -16.90 2.95 -17.45
CA LEU A 154 -16.97 3.47 -16.07
C LEU A 154 -16.55 4.94 -15.97
N ASN A 155 -15.49 5.36 -16.67
CA ASN A 155 -15.07 6.76 -16.69
C ASN A 155 -16.06 7.69 -17.41
N GLN A 156 -16.80 7.18 -18.41
CA GLN A 156 -17.87 7.93 -19.06
C GLN A 156 -19.11 8.04 -18.17
N GLN A 157 -19.37 7.03 -17.33
CA GLN A 157 -20.52 6.98 -16.45
C GLN A 157 -20.31 7.82 -15.17
N PHE A 158 -19.11 7.84 -14.61
CA PHE A 158 -18.81 8.46 -13.32
C PHE A 158 -17.80 9.60 -13.47
N ASP A 159 -18.30 10.84 -13.41
CA ASP A 159 -17.48 12.05 -13.47
C ASP A 159 -16.94 12.43 -12.09
N LEU A 160 -15.62 12.41 -11.95
CA LEU A 160 -14.94 12.76 -10.70
C LEU A 160 -14.67 14.27 -10.55
N THR A 161 -14.87 15.07 -11.60
CA THR A 161 -14.50 16.50 -11.64
C THR A 161 -15.22 17.31 -10.56
N HIS A 162 -16.45 16.92 -10.22
CA HIS A 162 -17.26 17.58 -9.18
C HIS A 162 -17.26 16.83 -7.84
N SER A 163 -16.63 15.65 -7.76
CA SER A 163 -16.54 14.83 -6.56
C SER A 163 -15.26 15.15 -5.77
N THR A 164 -15.38 16.02 -4.78
CA THR A 164 -14.25 16.43 -3.94
C THR A 164 -13.74 15.28 -3.07
N ALA A 165 -12.49 15.36 -2.62
CA ALA A 165 -11.89 14.35 -1.76
C ALA A 165 -12.62 14.16 -0.41
N LEU A 166 -13.36 15.17 0.05
CA LEU A 166 -14.16 15.11 1.27
C LEU A 166 -15.50 14.40 1.03
N ASN A 167 -16.14 14.65 -0.11
CA ASN A 167 -17.44 14.06 -0.46
C ASN A 167 -17.33 12.71 -1.18
N ARG A 168 -16.12 12.32 -1.61
CA ARG A 168 -15.89 11.17 -2.48
C ARG A 168 -16.60 9.90 -2.04
N ILE A 169 -16.54 9.57 -0.75
CA ILE A 169 -17.18 8.35 -0.23
C ILE A 169 -18.70 8.42 -0.41
N ASN A 170 -19.33 9.56 -0.09
CA ASN A 170 -20.77 9.75 -0.25
C ASN A 170 -21.19 9.69 -1.72
N ASP A 171 -20.41 10.28 -2.62
CA ASP A 171 -20.68 10.21 -4.06
C ASP A 171 -20.63 8.76 -4.56
N LEU A 172 -19.59 7.99 -4.18
CA LEU A 172 -19.47 6.58 -4.55
C LEU A 172 -20.56 5.69 -3.93
N ILE A 173 -21.07 6.03 -2.74
CA ILE A 173 -22.25 5.39 -2.17
C ILE A 173 -23.49 5.71 -3.02
N SER A 174 -23.70 6.97 -3.39
CA SER A 174 -24.85 7.39 -4.22
C SER A 174 -24.85 6.73 -5.60
N TRP A 175 -23.65 6.43 -6.12
CA TRP A 175 -23.45 5.72 -7.38
C TRP A 175 -23.51 4.20 -7.24
N ASN A 176 -23.76 3.68 -6.03
CA ASN A 176 -23.78 2.25 -5.71
C ASN A 176 -22.45 1.54 -5.99
N ILE A 177 -21.33 2.27 -6.05
CA ILE A 177 -19.98 1.69 -6.13
C ILE A 177 -19.57 1.18 -4.75
N LEU A 178 -19.87 1.95 -3.70
CA LEU A 178 -19.63 1.59 -2.32
C LEU A 178 -20.94 1.28 -1.58
N PRO A 179 -20.96 0.31 -0.66
CA PRO A 179 -22.06 0.11 0.26
C PRO A 179 -22.29 1.30 1.21
N LEU A 180 -23.54 1.52 1.61
CA LEU A 180 -23.94 2.61 2.53
C LEU A 180 -23.15 2.65 3.85
N TRP A 181 -22.79 1.49 4.40
CA TRP A 181 -22.08 1.41 5.68
C TRP A 181 -20.67 2.02 5.67
N PHE A 182 -20.13 2.37 4.50
CA PHE A 182 -18.88 3.13 4.41
C PHE A 182 -18.96 4.51 5.06
N ALA A 183 -20.15 5.11 5.13
CA ALA A 183 -20.37 6.43 5.72
C ALA A 183 -19.97 6.49 7.20
N ASP A 184 -20.22 5.40 7.94
CA ASP A 184 -20.01 5.36 9.39
C ASP A 184 -18.54 5.08 9.78
N ILE A 185 -17.70 4.70 8.81
CA ILE A 185 -16.31 4.30 9.08
C ILE A 185 -15.47 5.47 9.60
N SER A 186 -15.67 6.68 9.05
CA SER A 186 -14.94 7.87 9.48
C SER A 186 -15.18 8.22 10.95
N GLU A 187 -16.33 7.84 11.50
CA GLU A 187 -16.65 8.04 12.92
C GLU A 187 -16.14 6.89 13.78
N ARG A 188 -16.24 5.65 13.28
CA ARG A 188 -15.88 4.44 14.04
C ARG A 188 -14.39 4.20 14.14
N LEU A 189 -13.62 4.46 13.07
CA LEU A 189 -12.20 4.12 13.03
C LEU A 189 -11.37 4.89 14.08
N PRO A 190 -11.59 6.22 14.29
CA PRO A 190 -10.91 6.96 15.36
C PRO A 190 -11.25 6.50 16.78
N GLN A 191 -12.40 5.82 16.96
CA GLN A 191 -12.86 5.31 18.26
C GLN A 191 -12.24 3.97 18.65
N LEU A 192 -11.64 3.24 17.69
CA LEU A 192 -10.79 2.11 18.05
C LEU A 192 -9.71 2.63 19.00
N SER A 193 -9.36 1.85 20.04
CA SER A 193 -8.41 2.28 21.07
C SER A 193 -7.06 2.67 20.45
N THR A 194 -6.94 3.94 20.07
CA THR A 194 -5.67 4.59 19.71
C THR A 194 -4.77 4.76 20.94
N THR A 195 -5.31 4.44 22.13
CA THR A 195 -4.64 4.47 23.43
C THR A 195 -3.48 3.49 23.54
N GLU A 196 -3.43 2.48 22.67
CA GLU A 196 -2.24 1.68 22.43
C GLU A 196 -1.89 1.72 20.94
N LYS A 197 -1.67 2.91 20.35
CA LYS A 197 -0.75 3.03 19.22
C LYS A 197 0.61 2.50 19.72
N ARG A 198 0.83 1.17 19.78
CA ARG A 198 1.97 0.46 20.40
C ARG A 198 3.05 1.45 20.81
N SER A 199 2.83 2.07 21.96
CA SER A 199 3.54 3.29 22.30
C SER A 199 4.95 2.86 22.63
N ALA A 200 5.90 3.38 21.86
CA ALA A 200 7.30 3.47 22.20
C ALA A 200 8.00 2.16 22.63
N PHE A 201 8.85 1.67 21.73
CA PHE A 201 10.23 1.32 22.07
C PHE A 201 10.40 0.48 23.34
N LYS A 202 10.23 -0.84 23.20
CA LYS A 202 11.33 -1.69 23.62
C LYS A 202 12.01 -2.13 22.34
N THR A 203 13.15 -1.50 22.03
CA THR A 203 14.11 -2.06 21.08
C THR A 203 14.50 -3.41 21.65
N ILE A 204 13.80 -4.45 21.22
CA ILE A 204 14.21 -5.81 21.51
C ILE A 204 15.37 -6.02 20.55
N LYS A 205 16.59 -6.18 21.07
CA LYS A 205 17.83 -6.26 20.27
C LYS A 205 17.77 -7.25 19.10
N THR A 206 16.83 -8.19 19.13
CA THR A 206 16.64 -9.27 18.14
C THR A 206 15.40 -9.08 17.25
N ALA A 207 14.65 -7.98 17.38
CA ALA A 207 13.45 -7.76 16.56
C ALA A 207 13.82 -7.31 15.14
N THR A 208 13.14 -7.89 14.15
CA THR A 208 13.25 -7.43 12.76
C THR A 208 12.49 -6.11 12.63
N LYS A 209 13.18 -5.06 12.18
CA LYS A 209 12.56 -3.75 11.91
C LYS A 209 11.81 -3.77 10.59
N VAL A 210 10.58 -3.29 10.60
CA VAL A 210 9.65 -3.38 9.47
C VAL A 210 9.04 -2.03 9.18
N ALA A 211 9.34 -1.46 8.01
CA ALA A 211 8.60 -0.33 7.46
C ALA A 211 7.45 -0.87 6.57
N GLY A 212 7.62 -0.79 5.24
CA GLY A 212 6.67 -1.38 4.30
C GLY A 212 6.63 -2.91 4.26
N GLY A 213 7.75 -3.59 4.51
CA GLY A 213 7.82 -5.07 4.52
C GLY A 213 7.70 -5.78 3.16
N THR A 214 7.57 -5.06 2.04
CA THR A 214 7.33 -5.67 0.72
C THR A 214 8.38 -6.70 0.32
N ASP A 215 9.68 -6.43 0.56
CA ASP A 215 10.75 -7.40 0.31
C ASP A 215 10.86 -8.48 1.39
N LEU A 216 10.64 -8.11 2.66
CA LEU A 216 10.78 -9.00 3.80
C LEU A 216 9.83 -10.19 3.70
N TRP A 217 8.55 -9.95 3.38
CA TRP A 217 7.56 -11.02 3.26
C TRP A 217 7.71 -11.82 1.96
N VAL A 218 8.24 -11.24 0.88
CA VAL A 218 8.59 -12.03 -0.31
C VAL A 218 9.67 -13.06 0.01
N GLN A 219 10.69 -12.68 0.79
CA GLN A 219 11.85 -13.53 1.03
C GLN A 219 11.66 -14.49 2.23
N GLN A 220 10.96 -14.06 3.27
CA GLN A 220 11.01 -14.70 4.60
C GLN A 220 9.65 -14.79 5.31
N ALA A 221 8.52 -14.75 4.59
CA ALA A 221 7.17 -14.73 5.21
C ALA A 221 6.96 -15.80 6.29
N GLN A 222 7.41 -17.05 6.06
CA GLN A 222 7.22 -18.13 7.02
C GLN A 222 8.01 -17.93 8.32
N GLN A 223 9.24 -17.42 8.23
CA GLN A 223 10.06 -17.11 9.40
C GLN A 223 9.49 -15.90 10.16
N LEU A 224 9.05 -14.88 9.42
CA LEU A 224 8.54 -13.63 10.01
C LEU A 224 7.19 -13.82 10.70
N ALA A 225 6.42 -14.84 10.34
CA ALA A 225 5.08 -15.09 10.87
C ALA A 225 5.05 -15.09 12.40
N ASP A 226 6.01 -15.77 13.03
CA ASP A 226 6.09 -15.95 14.49
C ASP A 226 7.25 -15.16 15.14
N GLN A 227 7.99 -14.37 14.35
CA GLN A 227 9.12 -13.60 14.85
C GLN A 227 8.65 -12.33 15.58
N THR A 228 9.44 -11.87 16.56
CA THR A 228 9.27 -10.53 17.15
C THR A 228 9.60 -9.45 16.11
N LEU A 229 8.63 -8.58 15.82
CA LEU A 229 8.75 -7.51 14.83
C LEU A 229 8.67 -6.13 15.49
N GLU A 230 9.46 -5.19 14.99
CA GLU A 230 9.40 -3.77 15.34
C GLU A 230 8.92 -2.98 14.12
N PHE A 231 7.67 -2.50 14.15
CA PHE A 231 7.11 -1.72 13.05
C PHE A 231 7.54 -0.24 13.17
N ILE A 232 8.21 0.26 12.14
CA ILE A 232 8.65 1.65 12.06
C ILE A 232 7.44 2.52 11.72
N ASN A 233 7.05 3.36 12.68
CA ASN A 233 5.94 4.30 12.53
C ASN A 233 6.48 5.74 12.65
N SER A 234 6.99 6.28 11.55
CA SER A 234 7.41 7.67 11.45
C SER A 234 6.68 8.37 10.31
N ASP A 235 6.49 9.69 10.45
CA ASP A 235 5.85 10.49 9.42
C ASP A 235 6.68 10.53 8.14
N GLU A 236 5.99 10.56 7.00
CA GLU A 236 6.62 10.80 5.71
C GLU A 236 6.89 12.29 5.56
N HIS A 237 8.14 12.64 5.26
CA HIS A 237 8.57 14.02 5.12
C HIS A 237 9.56 14.17 3.95
N ILE A 238 9.31 15.19 3.13
CA ILE A 238 10.17 15.62 2.04
C ILE A 238 10.28 17.15 2.15
N SER A 239 11.48 17.67 2.35
CA SER A 239 11.71 19.12 2.43
C SER A 239 12.98 19.54 1.70
N LEU A 240 13.04 20.81 1.32
CA LEU A 240 14.21 21.43 0.71
C LEU A 240 14.63 22.62 1.57
N SER A 241 15.86 22.61 2.07
CA SER A 241 16.44 23.70 2.83
C SER A 241 17.91 23.85 2.50
N GLN A 242 18.40 25.08 2.31
CA GLN A 242 19.81 25.36 2.06
C GLN A 242 20.41 24.48 0.95
N GLN A 243 19.69 24.35 -0.18
CA GLN A 243 20.06 23.49 -1.33
C GLN A 243 20.15 21.97 -1.03
N ARG A 244 19.66 21.51 0.12
CA ARG A 244 19.61 20.09 0.49
C ARG A 244 18.18 19.61 0.57
N CYS A 245 17.85 18.58 -0.21
CA CYS A 245 16.59 17.87 -0.11
C CYS A 245 16.73 16.77 0.96
N THR A 246 15.83 16.75 1.94
CA THR A 246 15.77 15.72 2.98
C THR A 246 14.52 14.89 2.78
N ILE A 247 14.69 13.57 2.72
CA ILE A 247 13.62 12.58 2.56
C ILE A 247 13.69 11.63 3.75
N SER A 248 12.61 11.49 4.51
CA SER A 248 12.54 10.51 5.60
C SER A 248 12.58 9.08 5.06
N ALA A 249 13.18 8.16 5.82
CA ALA A 249 13.31 6.75 5.45
C ALA A 249 11.95 6.06 5.22
N ASN A 250 10.91 6.47 5.95
CA ASN A 250 9.57 5.88 5.83
C ASN A 250 8.75 6.44 4.66
N THR A 251 9.27 7.41 3.91
CA THR A 251 8.61 7.93 2.70
C THR A 251 8.35 6.79 1.72
N ARG A 252 7.10 6.63 1.32
CA ARG A 252 6.71 5.60 0.36
C ARG A 252 7.12 5.98 -1.05
N ILE A 253 7.40 4.99 -1.89
CA ILE A 253 7.84 5.24 -3.29
C ILE A 253 6.78 6.05 -4.03
N GLU A 254 5.50 5.76 -3.81
CA GLU A 254 4.41 6.51 -4.44
C GLU A 254 4.32 7.96 -3.94
N THR A 255 4.55 8.20 -2.64
CA THR A 255 4.61 9.55 -2.08
C THR A 255 5.78 10.33 -2.68
N LEU A 256 6.94 9.69 -2.84
CA LEU A 256 8.11 10.30 -3.46
C LEU A 256 7.85 10.66 -4.94
N ARG A 257 7.21 9.74 -5.69
CA ARG A 257 6.85 9.90 -7.10
C ARG A 257 5.88 11.07 -7.34
N LEU A 258 4.90 11.25 -6.45
CA LEU A 258 3.85 12.27 -6.56
C LEU A 258 4.19 13.58 -5.83
N SER A 259 5.38 13.68 -5.22
CA SER A 259 5.78 14.87 -4.49
C SER A 259 5.99 16.05 -5.43
N SER A 260 5.24 17.13 -5.23
CA SER A 260 5.39 18.38 -6.00
C SER A 260 6.78 19.00 -5.86
N LEU A 261 7.43 18.81 -4.71
CA LEU A 261 8.81 19.22 -4.51
C LEU A 261 9.77 18.40 -5.36
N MET A 262 9.59 17.08 -5.40
CA MET A 262 10.45 16.22 -6.22
C MET A 262 10.24 16.44 -7.72
N GLN A 263 9.02 16.70 -8.16
CA GLN A 263 8.73 17.02 -9.56
C GLN A 263 9.37 18.35 -10.00
N LYS A 264 9.52 19.31 -9.09
CA LYS A 264 10.26 20.56 -9.35
C LYS A 264 11.77 20.32 -9.50
N LEU A 265 12.33 19.37 -8.74
CA LEU A 265 13.75 19.01 -8.81
C LEU A 265 14.04 18.09 -10.00
N PHE A 266 13.10 17.21 -10.36
CA PHE A 266 13.23 16.17 -11.36
C PHE A 266 11.93 16.08 -12.17
N SER A 267 11.88 16.75 -13.32
CA SER A 267 10.65 16.89 -14.12
C SER A 267 10.03 15.56 -14.59
N HIS A 268 10.83 14.50 -14.69
CA HIS A 268 10.40 13.17 -15.15
C HIS A 268 10.19 12.15 -14.02
N ILE A 269 10.38 12.53 -12.75
CA ILE A 269 10.30 11.56 -11.64
C ILE A 269 8.97 10.83 -11.57
N GLU A 270 7.87 11.51 -11.92
CA GLU A 270 6.55 10.91 -11.89
C GLU A 270 6.42 9.75 -12.88
N THR A 271 6.94 9.92 -14.10
CA THR A 271 6.91 8.92 -15.18
C THR A 271 7.96 7.84 -14.98
N ASP A 272 9.15 8.20 -14.50
CA ASP A 272 10.25 7.25 -14.32
C ASP A 272 9.95 6.31 -13.15
N PHE A 273 9.51 6.86 -12.01
CA PHE A 273 9.23 6.03 -10.83
C PHE A 273 7.93 5.23 -10.98
N LYS A 274 7.10 5.54 -11.98
CA LYS A 274 5.96 4.69 -12.34
C LYS A 274 6.40 3.31 -12.81
N LEU A 275 7.62 3.17 -13.34
CA LEU A 275 8.20 1.91 -13.79
C LEU A 275 8.74 1.06 -12.63
N ILE A 276 8.89 1.64 -11.43
CA ILE A 276 9.33 0.94 -10.23
C ILE A 276 8.12 0.18 -9.66
N CYS A 277 8.08 -1.13 -9.89
CA CYS A 277 6.99 -2.01 -9.44
C CYS A 277 5.59 -1.56 -9.88
N SER A 278 4.55 -2.19 -9.35
CA SER A 278 3.16 -1.74 -9.52
C SER A 278 2.74 -0.77 -8.40
N MET A 279 1.66 -0.02 -8.63
CA MET A 279 1.12 0.95 -7.66
C MET A 279 0.89 0.38 -6.24
N PRO A 280 0.26 -0.81 -6.02
CA PRO A 280 0.05 -1.32 -4.67
C PRO A 280 1.37 -1.61 -3.93
N ILE A 281 2.43 -2.01 -4.65
CA ILE A 281 3.77 -2.15 -4.07
C ILE A 281 4.35 -0.78 -3.72
N ARG A 282 4.28 0.22 -4.61
CA ARG A 282 4.79 1.58 -4.33
C ARG A 282 4.06 2.28 -3.18
N GLN A 283 2.81 1.93 -2.94
CA GLN A 283 1.99 2.45 -1.83
C GLN A 283 2.34 1.82 -0.46
N GLN A 284 3.23 0.82 -0.44
CA GLN A 284 3.68 0.13 0.77
C GLN A 284 5.21 0.20 0.92
N ALA A 285 5.96 -0.01 -0.16
CA ALA A 285 7.41 0.07 -0.19
C ALA A 285 7.90 1.48 0.17
N THR A 286 8.95 1.53 0.99
CA THR A 286 9.54 2.76 1.54
C THR A 286 10.96 2.97 1.01
N VAL A 287 11.40 4.21 0.91
CA VAL A 287 12.78 4.57 0.54
C VAL A 287 13.81 3.85 1.42
N GLY A 288 13.64 3.91 2.73
CA GLY A 288 14.56 3.29 3.68
C GLY A 288 14.59 1.77 3.57
N GLY A 289 13.42 1.14 3.50
CA GLY A 289 13.32 -0.31 3.25
C GLY A 289 14.01 -0.73 1.95
N ASN A 290 13.87 0.05 0.87
CA ASN A 290 14.53 -0.24 -0.40
C ASN A 290 16.06 -0.17 -0.30
N LEU A 291 16.59 0.87 0.35
CA LEU A 291 18.03 1.04 0.55
C LEU A 291 18.61 0.00 1.50
N VAL A 292 17.97 -0.25 2.66
CA VAL A 292 18.44 -1.23 3.65
C VAL A 292 18.39 -2.66 3.11
N ASN A 293 17.47 -2.97 2.20
CA ASN A 293 17.42 -4.27 1.53
C ASN A 293 18.69 -4.58 0.71
N GLY A 294 19.49 -3.57 0.32
CA GLY A 294 20.77 -3.78 -0.36
C GLY A 294 20.68 -4.61 -1.65
N SER A 295 19.56 -4.52 -2.37
CA SER A 295 19.36 -5.27 -3.62
C SER A 295 20.23 -4.68 -4.75
N PRO A 296 21.01 -5.50 -5.49
CA PRO A 296 21.82 -5.01 -6.60
C PRO A 296 21.02 -4.42 -7.77
N ILE A 297 19.71 -4.70 -7.84
CA ILE A 297 18.79 -4.24 -8.88
C ILE A 297 17.79 -3.21 -8.36
N ALA A 298 18.05 -2.58 -7.21
CA ALA A 298 17.16 -1.58 -6.65
C ALA A 298 17.26 -0.23 -7.38
N ASP A 299 16.20 0.15 -8.10
CA ASP A 299 16.16 1.41 -8.85
C ASP A 299 16.43 2.66 -7.99
N LEU A 300 15.87 2.72 -6.76
CA LEU A 300 16.12 3.86 -5.86
C LEU A 300 17.57 3.93 -5.39
N SER A 301 18.26 2.79 -5.24
CA SER A 301 19.68 2.79 -4.88
C SER A 301 20.50 3.48 -5.97
N VAL A 302 20.23 3.18 -7.24
CA VAL A 302 20.89 3.82 -8.38
C VAL A 302 20.59 5.32 -8.42
N PHE A 303 19.32 5.70 -8.25
CA PHE A 303 18.90 7.10 -8.24
C PHE A 303 19.62 7.91 -7.16
N PHE A 304 19.65 7.42 -5.91
CA PHE A 304 20.28 8.15 -4.81
C PHE A 304 21.81 8.11 -4.84
N LEU A 305 22.41 7.06 -5.43
CA LEU A 305 23.86 7.01 -5.66
C LEU A 305 24.30 8.09 -6.65
N ALA A 306 23.54 8.30 -7.74
CA ALA A 306 23.83 9.33 -8.73
C ALA A 306 23.74 10.76 -8.15
N LEU A 307 23.00 10.95 -7.07
CA LEU A 307 22.84 12.22 -6.36
C LEU A 307 23.84 12.41 -5.22
N ASP A 308 24.80 11.48 -5.05
CA ASP A 308 25.73 11.48 -3.92
C ASP A 308 25.04 11.61 -2.56
N ALA A 309 23.90 10.94 -2.40
CA ALA A 309 23.06 11.06 -1.22
C ALA A 309 23.80 10.68 0.07
N MET A 310 23.46 11.38 1.15
CA MET A 310 23.92 11.09 2.51
C MET A 310 22.81 10.38 3.28
N LEU A 311 23.15 9.31 3.99
CA LEU A 311 22.25 8.60 4.89
C LEU A 311 22.47 9.07 6.33
N ILE A 312 21.39 9.14 7.10
CA ILE A 312 21.44 9.39 8.54
C ILE A 312 20.98 8.13 9.26
N LEU A 313 21.89 7.50 9.99
CA LEU A 313 21.62 6.32 10.80
C LEU A 313 21.51 6.73 12.26
N LYS A 314 20.50 6.22 12.95
CA LYS A 314 20.21 6.54 14.35
C LYS A 314 20.02 5.28 15.17
N SER A 315 20.71 5.22 16.31
CA SER A 315 20.44 4.30 17.42
C SER A 315 19.85 5.08 18.59
N GLN A 316 19.62 4.42 19.73
CA GLN A 316 19.17 5.12 20.95
C GLN A 316 20.21 6.09 21.51
N GLN A 317 21.50 5.83 21.29
CA GLN A 317 22.60 6.56 21.92
C GLN A 317 23.32 7.52 20.97
N GLN A 318 23.28 7.24 19.66
CA GLN A 318 24.09 7.94 18.68
C GLN A 318 23.33 8.16 17.37
N GLN A 319 23.75 9.19 16.66
CA GLN A 319 23.36 9.46 15.29
C GLN A 319 24.62 9.69 14.47
N ARG A 320 24.72 9.05 13.32
CA ARG A 320 25.84 9.22 12.39
C ARG A 320 25.35 9.40 10.97
N ALA A 321 26.13 10.11 10.17
CA ALA A 321 25.89 10.28 8.76
C ALA A 321 26.99 9.62 7.94
N LEU A 322 26.63 9.02 6.81
CA LEU A 322 27.59 8.46 5.86
C LEU A 322 27.08 8.60 4.42
N PRO A 323 27.99 8.72 3.43
CA PRO A 323 27.60 8.68 2.02
C PRO A 323 26.98 7.33 1.66
N LEU A 324 25.92 7.33 0.85
CA LEU A 324 25.26 6.10 0.38
C LEU A 324 26.24 5.13 -0.32
N ARG A 325 27.23 5.66 -1.04
CA ARG A 325 28.28 4.84 -1.69
C ARG A 325 29.12 4.01 -0.72
N GLN A 326 29.17 4.39 0.56
CA GLN A 326 29.89 3.67 1.62
C GLN A 326 28.97 2.77 2.45
N PHE A 327 27.66 2.88 2.26
CA PHE A 327 26.66 2.11 2.98
C PHE A 327 26.59 0.66 2.50
N PHE A 328 26.72 0.41 1.19
CA PHE A 328 26.76 -0.94 0.64
C PHE A 328 28.17 -1.52 0.77
N LYS A 329 28.32 -2.65 1.45
CA LYS A 329 29.62 -3.28 1.74
C LYS A 329 29.90 -4.49 0.86
N ASP A 330 28.86 -5.27 0.57
CA ASP A 330 28.88 -6.44 -0.29
C ASP A 330 27.44 -6.77 -0.74
N TYR A 331 27.24 -7.85 -1.50
CA TYR A 331 25.93 -8.36 -1.87
C TYR A 331 25.03 -8.53 -0.65
N LYS A 332 23.93 -7.75 -0.60
CA LYS A 332 22.95 -7.74 0.50
C LYS A 332 23.55 -7.40 1.88
N GLN A 333 24.75 -6.83 1.94
CA GLN A 333 25.41 -6.41 3.18
C GLN A 333 25.51 -4.89 3.23
N THR A 334 25.04 -4.31 4.32
CA THR A 334 25.05 -2.86 4.54
C THR A 334 25.87 -2.51 5.78
N ASP A 335 26.26 -1.24 5.90
CA ASP A 335 26.97 -0.69 7.07
C ASP A 335 26.03 -0.46 8.27
N LEU A 336 24.75 -0.85 8.18
CA LEU A 336 23.75 -0.68 9.23
C LEU A 336 24.03 -1.60 10.42
N GLN A 337 24.25 -1.02 11.59
CA GLN A 337 24.42 -1.80 12.82
C GLN A 337 23.06 -2.28 13.37
N THR A 338 23.05 -3.37 14.16
CA THR A 338 21.82 -4.00 14.68
C THR A 338 20.89 -3.03 15.41
N GLU A 339 21.44 -2.11 16.20
CA GLU A 339 20.67 -1.13 16.97
C GLU A 339 20.28 0.11 16.14
N GLU A 340 20.83 0.27 14.94
CA GLU A 340 20.61 1.42 14.10
C GLU A 340 19.38 1.25 13.20
N GLN A 341 18.79 2.37 12.83
CA GLN A 341 17.82 2.47 11.75
C GLN A 341 18.15 3.69 10.88
N LEU A 342 17.84 3.59 9.60
CA LEU A 342 17.83 4.73 8.70
C LEU A 342 16.60 5.61 9.02
N ILE A 343 16.79 6.91 9.20
CA ILE A 343 15.73 7.87 9.55
C ILE A 343 15.38 8.84 8.43
#